data_AF-A0A3A0F813-F1
#
_entry.id   AF-A0A3A0F813-F1
#
_cell.length_a   1.000
_cell.length_b   1.000
_cell.length_c   1.000
_cell.angle_alpha   90.00
_cell.angle_beta   90.00
_cell.angle_gamma   90.00
#
_symmetry.space_group_name_H-M   'P 1'
#
loop_
_entity.id
_entity.type
_entity.pdbx_description
1 polymer ?
#
loop_
_entity_poly.entity_id
_entity_poly.type
_entity_poly.pdbx_seq_one_letter_code
_entity_poly.pdbx_strand_id
1 'polypeptide(L)'
;MLARTPWTPRAAEKATRRRLNKDRRRHLVATVANILEAGEPTKFAFEASCRHGIRSSLCAQGWRWQEADAIAADIVATALRSIGTQRPTWQQGQPEWTQEGFAPVLRTRCAHCGRQLPEIDGTNRIYCSEVCSSVRRSRLTAIRRANEDTVHKLLAGGRKSWVGFDR
;
A
#
# COMPACT_ATOMS: atom_id res chain seq x y z
N MET A 1 44.63 -36.16 17.96
CA MET A 1 43.41 -35.35 18.10
C MET A 1 43.59 -34.08 17.30
N LEU A 2 42.97 -33.96 16.12
CA LEU A 2 43.04 -32.72 15.32
C LEU A 2 41.97 -31.74 15.84
N ALA A 3 42.41 -30.62 16.43
CA ALA A 3 41.53 -29.56 16.87
C ALA A 3 40.84 -28.92 15.65
N ARG A 4 39.51 -28.98 15.59
CA ARG A 4 38.73 -28.21 14.62
C ARG A 4 38.91 -26.73 14.97
N THR A 5 39.67 -26.00 14.15
CA THR A 5 39.67 -24.55 14.23
C THR A 5 38.23 -24.06 14.02
N PRO A 6 37.68 -23.23 14.92
CA PRO A 6 36.33 -22.71 14.78
C PRO A 6 36.27 -21.83 13.54
N TRP A 7 35.33 -22.14 12.64
CA TRP A 7 35.08 -21.34 11.46
C TRP A 7 34.62 -19.94 11.88
N THR A 8 35.42 -18.94 11.57
CA THR A 8 35.06 -17.52 11.72
C THR A 8 34.80 -16.94 10.34
N PRO A 9 33.55 -16.58 10.00
CA PRO A 9 33.28 -15.95 8.72
C PRO A 9 34.03 -14.63 8.65
N ARG A 10 34.75 -14.42 7.54
CA ARG A 10 35.42 -13.15 7.26
C ARG A 10 34.35 -12.06 7.23
N ALA A 11 34.52 -11.01 8.05
CA ALA A 11 33.57 -9.91 8.10
C ALA A 11 33.39 -9.32 6.70
N ALA A 12 32.19 -9.47 6.12
CA ALA A 12 31.90 -8.91 4.82
C ALA A 12 32.06 -7.39 4.88
N GLU A 13 32.88 -6.83 4.00
CA GLU A 13 32.99 -5.38 3.85
C GLU A 13 31.60 -4.80 3.59
N LYS A 14 31.24 -3.76 4.36
CA LYS A 14 29.94 -3.10 4.26
C LYS A 14 29.89 -2.37 2.92
N ALA A 15 29.31 -3.01 1.91
CA ALA A 15 29.07 -2.39 0.61
C ALA A 15 28.36 -1.05 0.80
N THR A 16 28.88 0.00 0.18
CA THR A 16 28.27 1.33 0.19
C THR A 16 26.88 1.23 -0.42
N ARG A 17 25.86 1.67 0.34
CA ARG A 17 24.47 1.63 -0.11
C ARG A 17 24.33 2.47 -1.37
N ARG A 18 23.85 1.85 -2.46
CA ARG A 18 23.49 2.58 -3.68
C ARG A 18 22.47 3.67 -3.33
N ARG A 19 22.66 4.87 -3.88
CA ARG A 19 21.75 6.01 -3.68
C ARG A 19 21.06 6.36 -4.98
N LEU A 20 19.77 6.66 -4.91
CA LEU A 20 19.03 7.18 -6.05
C LEU A 20 19.49 8.61 -6.36
N ASN A 21 19.51 8.99 -7.64
CA ASN A 21 19.73 10.38 -8.04
C ASN A 21 18.68 11.28 -7.35
N LYS A 22 19.12 12.44 -6.83
CA LYS A 22 18.28 13.39 -6.09
C LYS A 22 17.06 13.84 -6.91
N ASP A 23 17.22 14.13 -8.19
CA ASP A 23 16.13 14.60 -9.05
C ASP A 23 15.10 13.51 -9.29
N ARG A 24 15.58 12.29 -9.56
CA ARG A 24 14.72 11.12 -9.69
C ARG A 24 13.96 10.83 -8.41
N ARG A 25 14.61 10.95 -7.25
CA ARG A 25 13.95 10.80 -5.94
C ARG A 25 12.86 11.87 -5.75
N ARG A 26 13.16 13.14 -6.04
CA ARG A 26 12.20 14.25 -5.93
C ARG A 26 10.98 14.00 -6.82
N HIS A 27 11.18 13.57 -8.06
CA HIS A 27 10.11 13.24 -8.99
C HIS A 27 9.22 12.11 -8.45
N LEU A 28 9.82 10.99 -8.02
CA LEU A 28 9.05 9.87 -7.47
C LEU A 28 8.24 10.27 -6.23
N VAL A 29 8.83 11.07 -5.32
CA VAL A 29 8.11 11.58 -4.14
C VAL A 29 6.91 12.42 -4.57
N ALA A 30 7.07 13.32 -5.54
CA ALA A 30 5.97 14.16 -6.03
C ALA A 30 4.86 13.33 -6.70
N THR A 31 5.22 12.35 -7.55
CA THR A 31 4.25 11.46 -8.19
C THR A 31 3.49 10.62 -7.16
N VAL A 32 4.19 10.06 -6.17
CA VAL A 32 3.56 9.26 -5.11
C VAL A 32 2.67 10.13 -4.23
N ALA A 33 3.09 11.36 -3.91
CA ALA A 33 2.27 12.29 -3.14
C ALA A 33 0.92 12.56 -3.84
N ASN A 34 0.95 12.85 -5.14
CA ASN A 34 -0.28 13.06 -5.93
C ASN A 34 -1.20 11.83 -5.93
N ILE A 35 -0.63 10.61 -6.03
CA ILE A 35 -1.41 9.36 -6.01
C ILE A 35 -2.04 9.14 -4.63
N LEU A 36 -1.26 9.31 -3.55
CA LEU A 36 -1.75 9.14 -2.18
C LEU A 36 -2.78 10.20 -1.80
N GLU A 37 -2.65 11.41 -2.33
CA GLU A 37 -3.62 12.48 -2.15
C GLU A 37 -4.98 12.12 -2.77
N ALA A 38 -5.00 11.44 -3.91
CA ALA A 38 -6.23 10.91 -4.52
C ALA A 38 -6.77 9.64 -3.83
N GLY A 39 -6.10 9.14 -2.78
CA GLY A 39 -6.49 7.93 -2.07
C GLY A 39 -7.81 8.06 -1.30
N GLU A 40 -8.81 7.24 -1.68
CA GLU A 40 -10.07 7.07 -0.96
C GLU A 40 -10.26 5.59 -0.54
N PRO A 41 -10.82 5.32 0.66
CA PRO A 41 -11.37 6.25 1.65
C PRO A 41 -10.31 6.93 2.54
N THR A 42 -9.05 6.50 2.47
CA THR A 42 -7.95 7.08 3.23
C THR A 42 -6.76 7.37 2.33
N LYS A 43 -5.94 8.36 2.72
CA LYS A 43 -4.69 8.70 2.02
C LYS A 43 -3.66 7.54 2.01
N PHE A 44 -3.87 6.53 2.86
CA PHE A 44 -3.06 5.31 2.92
C PHE A 44 -3.54 4.22 1.95
N ALA A 45 -4.67 4.40 1.25
CA ALA A 45 -5.29 3.37 0.41
C ALA A 45 -4.33 2.78 -0.65
N PHE A 46 -3.45 3.60 -1.21
CA PHE A 46 -2.50 3.18 -2.25
C PHE A 46 -1.06 3.02 -1.76
N GLU A 47 -0.82 3.04 -0.44
CA GLU A 47 0.54 2.96 0.13
C GLU A 47 1.28 1.70 -0.33
N ALA A 48 0.63 0.53 -0.17
CA ALA A 48 1.21 -0.76 -0.52
C ALA A 48 1.48 -0.86 -2.04
N SER A 49 0.55 -0.39 -2.87
CA SER A 49 0.67 -0.40 -4.32
C SER A 49 1.82 0.49 -4.80
N CYS A 50 1.95 1.70 -4.24
CA CYS A 50 3.07 2.61 -4.53
C CYS A 50 4.41 1.99 -4.13
N ARG A 51 4.52 1.45 -2.91
CA ARG A 51 5.75 0.79 -2.45
C ARG A 51 6.11 -0.40 -3.33
N HIS A 52 5.13 -1.23 -3.69
CA HIS A 52 5.33 -2.38 -4.57
C HIS A 52 5.78 -1.98 -5.97
N GLY A 53 5.15 -0.98 -6.58
CA GLY A 53 5.50 -0.48 -7.92
C GLY A 53 6.93 0.08 -7.97
N ILE A 54 7.33 0.87 -6.97
CA ILE A 54 8.70 1.39 -6.89
C ILE A 54 9.70 0.26 -6.68
N ARG A 55 9.43 -0.65 -5.73
CA ARG A 55 10.31 -1.78 -5.41
C ARG A 55 10.51 -2.68 -6.63
N SER A 56 9.43 -3.09 -7.30
CA SER A 56 9.50 -3.94 -8.49
C SER A 56 10.28 -3.26 -9.63
N SER A 57 10.05 -1.97 -9.86
CA SER A 57 10.79 -1.18 -10.84
C SER A 57 12.29 -1.12 -10.52
N LEU A 58 12.67 -0.91 -9.27
CA LEU A 58 14.08 -0.90 -8.84
C LEU A 58 14.71 -2.29 -8.94
N CYS A 59 14.02 -3.36 -8.54
CA CYS A 59 14.51 -4.73 -8.72
C CYS A 59 14.76 -5.05 -10.20
N ALA A 60 13.87 -4.63 -11.10
CA ALA A 60 14.04 -4.79 -12.55
C ALA A 60 15.26 -4.02 -13.10
N GLN A 61 15.73 -2.98 -12.39
CA GLN A 61 16.95 -2.24 -12.71
C GLN A 61 18.21 -2.86 -12.05
N GLY A 62 18.11 -4.04 -11.45
CA GLY A 62 19.24 -4.75 -10.84
C GLY A 62 19.58 -4.29 -9.41
N TRP A 63 18.63 -3.65 -8.71
CA TRP A 63 18.79 -3.39 -7.28
C TRP A 63 18.55 -4.66 -6.45
N ARG A 64 19.27 -4.79 -5.33
CA ARG A 64 18.99 -5.85 -4.35
C ARG A 64 17.62 -5.59 -3.72
N TRP A 65 16.88 -6.66 -3.46
CA TRP A 65 15.51 -6.55 -2.95
C TRP A 65 15.41 -5.70 -1.66
N GLN A 66 16.33 -5.90 -0.71
CA GLN A 66 16.35 -5.16 0.55
C GLN A 66 16.61 -3.65 0.36
N GLU A 67 17.50 -3.30 -0.57
CA GLU A 67 17.81 -1.90 -0.89
C GLU A 67 16.65 -1.23 -1.62
N ALA A 68 16.07 -1.92 -2.60
CA ALA A 68 14.90 -1.47 -3.34
C ALA A 68 13.69 -1.25 -2.42
N ASP A 69 13.45 -2.17 -1.50
CA ASP A 69 12.34 -2.05 -0.52
C ASP A 69 12.58 -0.91 0.47
N ALA A 70 13.80 -0.75 0.99
CA ALA A 70 14.13 0.36 1.88
C ALA A 70 13.96 1.73 1.21
N ILE A 71 14.38 1.87 -0.05
CA ILE A 71 14.20 3.10 -0.82
C ILE A 71 12.72 3.34 -1.15
N ALA A 72 11.99 2.30 -1.54
CA ALA A 72 10.56 2.41 -1.79
C ALA A 72 9.80 2.87 -0.53
N ALA A 73 10.13 2.29 0.63
CA ALA A 73 9.56 2.68 1.92
C ALA A 73 9.88 4.14 2.27
N ASP A 74 11.12 4.58 2.08
CA ASP A 74 11.54 5.97 2.34
C ASP A 74 10.83 6.98 1.42
N ILE A 75 10.69 6.67 0.13
CA ILE A 75 9.98 7.52 -0.82
C ILE A 75 8.51 7.67 -0.42
N VAL A 76 7.84 6.55 -0.12
CA VAL A 76 6.42 6.56 0.30
C VAL A 76 6.24 7.29 1.63
N ALA A 77 7.12 7.05 2.62
CA ALA A 77 7.07 7.77 3.89
C ALA A 77 7.31 9.28 3.73
N THR A 78 8.21 9.67 2.83
CA THR A 78 8.46 11.09 2.52
C THR A 78 7.27 11.73 1.82
N ALA A 79 6.63 11.03 0.90
CA ALA A 79 5.41 11.49 0.23
C ALA A 79 4.24 11.66 1.20
N LEU A 80 4.04 10.70 2.12
CA LEU A 80 3.03 10.79 3.19
C LEU A 80 3.29 12.00 4.12
N ARG A 81 4.55 12.26 4.46
CA ARG A 81 4.93 13.45 5.24
C ARG A 81 4.67 14.75 4.47
N SER A 82 4.93 14.79 3.16
CA SER A 82 4.71 16.01 2.37
C SER A 82 3.25 16.38 2.23
N ILE A 83 2.32 15.41 2.26
CA ILE A 83 0.87 15.67 2.26
C ILE A 83 0.30 15.92 3.68
N GLY A 84 1.15 15.95 4.72
CA GLY A 84 0.74 16.23 6.09
C GLY A 84 -0.01 15.09 6.79
N THR A 85 0.04 13.85 6.26
CA THR A 85 -0.65 12.72 6.89
C THR A 85 0.08 12.25 8.15
N GLN A 86 -0.69 12.05 9.22
CA GLN A 86 -0.20 11.43 10.45
C GLN A 86 -0.68 9.99 10.51
N ARG A 87 0.23 9.05 10.82
CA ARG A 87 -0.17 7.67 11.07
C ARG A 87 -0.87 7.60 12.42
N PRO A 88 -2.01 6.88 12.52
CA PRO A 88 -2.61 6.61 13.81
C PRO A 88 -1.63 5.84 14.70
N THR A 89 -1.73 6.07 16.00
CA THR A 89 -1.02 5.22 16.97
C THR A 89 -1.54 3.79 16.87
N TRP A 90 -0.78 2.82 17.38
CA TRP A 90 -1.22 1.42 17.40
C TRP A 90 -2.58 1.24 18.06
N GLN A 91 -2.84 1.98 19.16
CA GLN A 91 -4.11 1.98 19.88
C GLN A 91 -5.25 2.56 19.04
N GLN A 92 -5.00 3.67 18.33
CA GLN A 92 -6.00 4.27 17.43
C GLN A 92 -6.31 3.42 16.21
N GLY A 93 -5.39 2.53 15.80
CA GLY A 93 -5.61 1.57 14.73
C GLY A 93 -6.47 0.37 15.11
N GLN A 94 -6.82 0.24 16.39
CA GLN A 94 -7.63 -0.88 16.87
C GLN A 94 -9.12 -0.69 16.54
N PRO A 95 -9.85 -1.74 16.12
CA PRO A 95 -11.28 -1.67 15.86
C PRO A 95 -12.09 -1.12 17.05
N GLU A 96 -11.65 -1.42 18.27
CA GLU A 96 -12.26 -0.99 19.53
C GLU A 96 -12.20 0.53 19.70
N TRP A 97 -11.21 1.21 19.11
CA TRP A 97 -11.08 2.68 19.19
C TRP A 97 -12.02 3.40 18.21
N THR A 98 -12.53 2.70 17.21
CA THR A 98 -13.40 3.28 16.17
C THR A 98 -14.89 3.14 16.51
N GLN A 99 -15.24 2.35 17.53
CA GLN A 99 -16.63 2.13 17.95
C GLN A 99 -16.88 2.82 19.30
N GLU A 100 -17.79 3.79 19.34
CA GLU A 100 -18.25 4.42 20.58
C GLU A 100 -19.03 3.40 21.41
N GLY A 101 -18.36 2.86 22.43
CA GLY A 101 -18.87 1.76 23.23
C GLY A 101 -18.78 0.43 22.46
N PHE A 102 -18.65 -0.66 23.21
CA PHE A 102 -18.63 -2.03 22.69
C PHE A 102 -19.99 -2.47 22.10
N ALA A 103 -20.82 -1.52 21.66
CA ALA A 103 -22.14 -1.77 21.12
C ALA A 103 -21.99 -2.41 19.74
N PRO A 104 -22.55 -3.61 19.53
CA PRO A 104 -22.54 -4.23 18.22
C PRO A 104 -23.23 -3.29 17.23
N VAL A 105 -22.55 -2.94 16.13
CA VAL A 105 -23.14 -2.13 15.06
C VAL A 105 -24.40 -2.82 14.56
N LEU A 106 -25.58 -2.29 14.93
CA LEU A 106 -26.87 -2.85 14.56
C LEU A 106 -27.13 -2.55 13.08
N ARG A 107 -27.14 -3.60 12.26
CA ARG A 107 -27.44 -3.50 10.83
C ARG A 107 -28.90 -3.90 10.59
N THR A 108 -29.74 -2.90 10.39
CA THR A 108 -31.19 -3.10 10.11
C THR A 108 -31.49 -3.33 8.64
N ARG A 109 -30.56 -2.99 7.73
CA ARG A 109 -30.76 -3.04 6.27
C ARG A 109 -29.59 -3.71 5.55
N CYS A 110 -29.88 -4.38 4.45
CA CYS A 110 -28.88 -5.03 3.60
C CYS A 110 -27.98 -3.98 2.89
N ALA A 111 -26.66 -4.15 2.99
CA ALA A 111 -25.68 -3.23 2.39
C ALA A 111 -25.65 -3.22 0.84
N HIS A 112 -26.35 -4.14 0.19
CA HIS A 112 -26.47 -4.19 -1.28
C HIS A 112 -27.81 -3.64 -1.78
N CYS A 113 -28.93 -4.17 -1.28
CA CYS A 113 -30.27 -3.88 -1.81
C CYS A 113 -31.15 -3.03 -0.89
N GLY A 114 -30.71 -2.73 0.34
CA GLY A 114 -31.44 -1.86 1.28
C GLY A 114 -32.67 -2.50 1.96
N ARG A 115 -33.03 -3.74 1.62
CA ARG A 115 -34.12 -4.48 2.28
C ARG A 115 -33.84 -4.66 3.77
N GLN A 116 -34.91 -4.68 4.57
CA GLN A 116 -34.82 -4.95 6.01
C GLN A 116 -34.22 -6.34 6.24
N LEU A 117 -33.22 -6.41 7.11
CA LEU A 117 -32.64 -7.67 7.52
C LEU A 117 -33.57 -8.31 8.56
N PRO A 118 -33.75 -9.63 8.52
CA PRO A 118 -34.53 -10.31 9.55
C PRO A 118 -33.86 -10.07 10.90
N GLU A 119 -34.65 -9.69 11.89
CA GLU A 119 -34.20 -9.39 13.27
C GLU A 119 -33.78 -10.66 14.05
N ILE A 120 -33.64 -11.79 13.34
CA ILE A 120 -33.48 -13.13 13.89
C ILE A 120 -32.11 -13.25 14.60
N ASP A 121 -32.21 -13.32 15.92
CA ASP A 121 -31.26 -13.88 16.89
C ASP A 121 -29.80 -13.44 16.75
N GLY A 122 -29.52 -12.15 17.01
CA GLY A 122 -28.16 -11.68 17.31
C GLY A 122 -27.14 -11.84 16.18
N THR A 123 -27.54 -12.30 15.00
CA THR A 123 -26.64 -12.43 13.86
C THR A 123 -26.50 -11.10 13.14
N ASN A 124 -25.32 -10.47 13.29
CA ASN A 124 -24.97 -9.21 12.64
C ASN A 124 -24.70 -9.40 11.14
N ARG A 125 -25.72 -9.87 10.40
CA ARG A 125 -25.65 -10.12 8.95
C ARG A 125 -25.55 -8.80 8.20
N ILE A 126 -24.75 -8.79 7.13
CA ILE A 126 -24.56 -7.60 6.28
C ILE A 126 -25.49 -7.66 5.04
N TYR A 127 -25.90 -8.88 4.65
CA TYR A 127 -26.64 -9.15 3.42
C TYR A 127 -27.87 -10.01 3.68
N CYS A 128 -28.96 -9.76 2.95
CA CYS A 128 -30.20 -10.53 3.08
C CYS A 128 -30.12 -11.92 2.41
N SER A 129 -29.17 -12.12 1.51
CA SER A 129 -28.94 -13.38 0.80
C SER A 129 -27.49 -13.51 0.36
N GLU A 130 -27.07 -14.74 0.05
CA GLU A 130 -25.76 -15.02 -0.53
C GLU A 130 -25.56 -14.32 -1.88
N VAL A 131 -26.62 -14.23 -2.69
CA VAL A 131 -26.62 -13.52 -3.97
C VAL A 131 -26.25 -12.05 -3.77
N CYS A 132 -26.90 -11.35 -2.83
CA CYS A 132 -26.57 -9.95 -2.52
C CYS A 132 -25.12 -9.78 -2.02
N SER A 133 -24.61 -10.75 -1.25
CA SER A 133 -23.21 -10.75 -0.82
C SER A 133 -22.23 -10.93 -1.99
N SER A 134 -22.54 -11.86 -2.90
CA SER A 134 -21.73 -12.16 -4.08
C SER A 134 -21.66 -10.97 -5.05
N VAL A 135 -22.81 -10.39 -5.41
CA VAL A 135 -22.87 -9.23 -6.31
C VAL A 135 -22.11 -8.04 -5.75
N ARG A 136 -22.27 -7.73 -4.46
CA ARG A 136 -21.54 -6.63 -3.81
C ARG A 136 -20.03 -6.90 -3.82
N ARG A 137 -19.58 -8.13 -3.52
CA ARG A 137 -18.16 -8.50 -3.57
C ARG A 137 -17.58 -8.33 -4.97
N SER A 138 -18.24 -8.88 -6.00
CA SER A 138 -17.79 -8.77 -7.39
C SER A 138 -17.65 -7.31 -7.84
N ARG A 139 -18.62 -6.46 -7.47
CA ARG A 139 -18.55 -5.01 -7.77
C ARG A 139 -17.37 -4.33 -7.08
N LEU A 140 -17.14 -4.61 -5.79
CA LEU A 140 -16.01 -4.04 -5.05
C LEU A 140 -14.66 -4.52 -5.60
N THR A 141 -14.54 -5.78 -5.99
CA THR A 141 -13.32 -6.32 -6.60
C THR A 141 -13.03 -5.67 -7.96
N ALA A 142 -14.06 -5.45 -8.79
CA ALA A 142 -13.88 -4.76 -10.07
C ALA A 142 -13.36 -3.33 -9.90
N ILE A 143 -13.94 -2.58 -8.95
CA ILE A 143 -13.49 -1.21 -8.63
C ILE A 143 -12.04 -1.19 -8.14
N ARG A 144 -11.67 -2.10 -7.23
CA ARG A 144 -10.31 -2.17 -6.69
C ARG A 144 -9.27 -2.45 -7.77
N ARG A 145 -9.53 -3.43 -8.64
CA ARG A 145 -8.62 -3.77 -9.76
C ARG A 145 -8.41 -2.59 -10.71
N ALA A 146 -9.50 -1.91 -11.09
CA ALA A 146 -9.41 -0.73 -11.96
C ALA A 146 -8.51 0.38 -11.36
N ASN A 147 -8.61 0.61 -10.04
CA ASN A 147 -7.78 1.60 -9.36
C ASN A 147 -6.31 1.15 -9.28
N GLU A 148 -6.05 -0.10 -8.92
CA GLU A 148 -4.69 -0.66 -8.83
C GLU A 148 -3.97 -0.61 -10.19
N ASP A 149 -4.63 -0.99 -11.27
CA ASP A 149 -4.06 -0.94 -12.63
C ASP A 149 -3.72 0.48 -13.06
N THR A 150 -4.57 1.45 -12.70
CA THR A 150 -4.35 2.87 -12.99
C THR A 150 -3.12 3.38 -12.24
N VAL A 151 -2.99 3.05 -10.95
CA VAL A 151 -1.80 3.39 -10.14
C VAL A 151 -0.55 2.75 -10.74
N HIS A 152 -0.60 1.46 -11.10
CA HIS A 152 0.54 0.77 -11.70
C HIS A 152 0.96 1.42 -13.02
N LYS A 153 0.02 1.79 -13.89
CA LYS A 153 0.31 2.50 -15.15
C LYS A 153 0.95 3.86 -14.93
N LEU A 154 0.51 4.64 -13.95
CA LEU A 154 1.13 5.94 -13.62
C LEU A 154 2.58 5.78 -13.14
N LEU A 155 2.85 4.74 -12.34
CA LEU A 155 4.19 4.45 -11.84
C LEU A 155 5.11 3.83 -12.91
N ALA A 156 4.58 3.00 -13.80
CA ALA A 156 5.33 2.33 -14.86
C ALA A 156 5.49 3.19 -16.13
N GLY A 157 4.56 4.12 -16.37
CA GLY A 157 4.48 4.99 -17.55
C GLY A 157 5.52 6.11 -17.63
N GLY A 158 6.43 6.20 -16.64
CA GLY A 158 7.57 7.12 -16.65
C GLY A 158 8.65 6.86 -17.71
N ARG A 159 8.33 6.13 -18.79
CA ARG A 159 9.16 6.04 -20.00
C ARG A 159 8.69 7.02 -21.07
N LYS A 160 8.72 8.32 -20.79
CA LYS A 160 9.07 9.26 -21.86
C LYS A 160 10.58 9.43 -21.76
N SER A 161 11.27 8.81 -22.72
CA SER A 161 12.71 8.90 -22.93
C SER A 161 13.16 10.35 -22.81
N TRP A 162 13.86 10.67 -21.71
CA TRP A 162 14.61 11.91 -21.50
C TRP A 162 15.89 11.90 -22.36
N VAL A 163 15.76 11.56 -23.65
CA VAL A 163 16.85 11.59 -24.62
C VAL A 163 16.38 12.49 -25.75
N GLY A 164 16.71 13.77 -25.66
CA GLY A 164 16.35 14.74 -26.69
C GLY A 164 16.20 16.18 -26.19
N PHE A 165 17.25 16.77 -25.65
CA PHE A 165 17.47 18.21 -25.78
C PHE A 165 18.99 18.52 -25.72
N ASP A 166 19.68 18.10 -26.78
CA ASP A 166 20.91 18.74 -27.24
C ASP A 166 20.56 19.34 -28.62
N ARG A 167 20.42 20.67 -28.65
CA ARG A 167 20.96 21.61 -29.64
C ARG A 167 20.49 23.02 -29.33
#